data_AF-A0A5C7LNM6-F1
#
_entry.id   AF-A0A5C7LNM6-F1
#
_cell.length_a   1.000
_cell.length_b   1.000
_cell.length_c   1.000
_cell.angle_alpha   90.00
_cell.angle_beta   90.00
_cell.angle_gamma   90.00
#
_symmetry.space_group_name_H-M   'P 1'
#
loop_
_entity.id
_entity.type
_entity.pdbx_description
1 polymer ?
#
loop_
_entity_poly.entity_id
_entity_poly.type
_entity_poly.pdbx_seq_one_letter_code
_entity_poly.pdbx_strand_id
1 'polypeptide(L)'
;MKEPSTLSAAERMAELLASLTPEKIAADKIKFAAKRLEDAVQAHIEATAKANGYDGEASLASYVASANSEWAQDAAVFVQWRDAVWTAAQVGIDQVKSGQAEIADIDAFIASLPKIVWRP
;
A
#
# COMPACT_ATOMS: atom_id res chain seq x y z
N MET A 1 7.44 -1.40 -44.28
CA MET A 1 6.32 -1.09 -43.37
C MET A 1 5.77 -2.45 -42.92
N LYS A 2 6.06 -2.91 -41.68
CA LYS A 2 5.47 -4.16 -41.19
C LYS A 2 4.03 -3.85 -40.79
N GLU A 3 3.07 -4.56 -41.39
CA GLU A 3 1.65 -4.44 -41.08
C GLU A 3 1.39 -4.70 -39.58
N PRO A 4 0.45 -3.97 -38.94
CA PRO A 4 0.01 -4.29 -37.59
C PRO A 4 -0.74 -5.63 -37.62
N SER A 5 -0.23 -6.62 -36.91
CA SER A 5 -0.77 -7.98 -36.86
C SER A 5 -2.21 -7.99 -36.30
N THR A 6 -3.21 -8.27 -37.13
CA THR A 6 -4.62 -8.42 -36.72
C THR A 6 -4.92 -9.89 -36.49
N LEU A 7 -4.51 -10.44 -35.34
CA LEU A 7 -4.92 -11.78 -34.91
C LEU A 7 -6.46 -11.90 -34.88
N SER A 8 -7.01 -13.10 -35.03
CA SER A 8 -8.42 -13.40 -34.81
C SER A 8 -8.76 -13.49 -33.31
N ALA A 9 -10.05 -13.54 -32.95
CA ALA A 9 -10.46 -13.72 -31.55
C ALA A 9 -10.01 -15.08 -30.98
N ALA A 10 -9.99 -16.14 -31.81
CA ALA A 10 -9.55 -17.47 -31.40
C ALA A 10 -8.04 -17.51 -31.14
N GLU A 11 -7.24 -16.85 -31.98
CA GLU A 11 -5.78 -16.75 -31.79
C GLU A 11 -5.42 -15.93 -30.55
N ARG A 12 -6.13 -14.83 -30.29
CA ARG A 12 -5.96 -14.06 -29.03
C ARG A 12 -6.30 -14.88 -27.79
N MET A 13 -7.36 -15.71 -27.86
CA MET A 13 -7.74 -16.58 -26.76
C MET A 13 -6.69 -17.69 -26.53
N ALA A 14 -6.17 -18.27 -27.61
CA ALA A 14 -5.11 -19.28 -27.53
C ALA A 14 -3.81 -18.70 -26.96
N GLU A 15 -3.42 -17.48 -27.36
CA GLU A 15 -2.29 -16.76 -26.76
C GLU A 15 -2.52 -16.45 -25.28
N LEU A 16 -3.73 -16.01 -24.91
CA LEU A 16 -4.08 -15.76 -23.51
C LEU A 16 -3.96 -17.03 -22.68
N LEU A 17 -4.53 -18.15 -23.13
CA LEU A 17 -4.43 -19.43 -22.43
C LEU A 17 -2.99 -19.93 -22.32
N ALA A 18 -2.20 -19.79 -23.39
CA ALA A 18 -0.78 -20.13 -23.38
C ALA A 18 0.05 -19.26 -22.43
N SER A 19 -0.38 -18.01 -22.19
CA SER A 19 0.28 -17.09 -21.24
C SER A 19 -0.05 -17.36 -19.77
N LEU A 20 -1.09 -18.13 -19.47
CA LEU A 20 -1.52 -18.49 -18.10
C LEU A 20 -0.71 -19.68 -17.55
N THR A 21 0.62 -19.55 -17.56
CA THR A 21 1.48 -20.57 -16.95
C THR A 21 1.35 -20.55 -15.42
N PRO A 22 1.62 -21.66 -14.72
CA PRO A 22 1.63 -21.70 -13.26
C PRO A 22 2.54 -20.62 -12.64
N GLU A 23 3.69 -20.35 -13.26
CA GLU A 23 4.63 -19.33 -12.82
C GLU A 23 4.05 -17.93 -12.94
N LYS A 24 3.35 -17.63 -14.06
CA LYS A 24 2.69 -16.35 -14.26
C LYS A 24 1.56 -16.14 -13.25
N ILE A 25 0.77 -17.17 -13.00
CA ILE A 25 -0.29 -17.14 -11.98
C ILE A 25 0.29 -16.88 -10.59
N ALA A 26 1.38 -17.56 -10.22
CA ALA A 26 2.06 -17.34 -8.94
C ALA A 26 2.61 -15.92 -8.81
N ALA A 27 3.25 -15.39 -9.86
CA ALA A 27 3.77 -14.03 -9.87
C ALA A 27 2.65 -12.98 -9.73
N ASP A 28 1.52 -13.17 -10.42
CA ASP A 28 0.38 -12.27 -10.32
C ASP A 28 -0.29 -12.32 -8.94
N LYS A 29 -0.35 -13.51 -8.31
CA LYS A 29 -0.81 -13.66 -6.92
C LYS A 29 0.08 -12.90 -5.94
N ILE A 30 1.40 -13.03 -6.05
CA ILE A 30 2.36 -12.29 -5.21
C ILE A 30 2.17 -10.78 -5.38
N LYS A 31 2.08 -10.31 -6.62
CA LYS A 31 1.86 -8.89 -6.93
C LYS A 31 0.56 -8.38 -6.33
N PHE A 32 -0.52 -9.16 -6.45
CA PHE A 32 -1.82 -8.79 -5.90
C PHE A 32 -1.80 -8.76 -4.35
N ALA A 33 -1.17 -9.75 -3.72
CA ALA A 33 -1.02 -9.79 -2.26
C ALA A 33 -0.23 -8.59 -1.73
N ALA A 34 0.89 -8.25 -2.35
CA ALA A 34 1.69 -7.09 -1.98
C ALA A 34 0.90 -5.77 -2.13
N LYS A 35 0.18 -5.61 -3.25
CA LYS A 35 -0.66 -4.42 -3.47
C LYS A 35 -1.75 -4.28 -2.42
N ARG A 36 -2.35 -5.38 -1.97
CA ARG A 36 -3.36 -5.35 -0.89
C ARG A 36 -2.79 -4.88 0.44
N LEU A 37 -1.53 -5.19 0.76
CA LEU A 37 -0.87 -4.60 1.95
C LEU A 37 -0.64 -3.11 1.79
N GLU A 38 -0.09 -2.70 0.64
CA GLU A 38 0.16 -1.30 0.35
C GLU A 38 -1.15 -0.49 0.53
N ASP A 39 -2.26 -1.00 -0.02
CA ASP A 39 -3.58 -0.37 0.12
C ASP A 39 -4.10 -0.35 1.57
N ALA A 40 -3.91 -1.44 2.32
CA ALA A 40 -4.34 -1.51 3.71
C ALA A 40 -3.55 -0.56 4.61
N VAL A 41 -2.24 -0.43 4.39
CA VAL A 41 -1.37 0.50 5.12
C VAL A 41 -1.77 1.94 4.82
N GLN A 42 -1.96 2.25 3.54
CA GLN A 42 -2.43 3.56 3.09
C GLN A 42 -3.80 3.92 3.71
N ALA A 43 -4.74 2.97 3.70
CA ALA A 43 -6.05 3.17 4.31
C ALA A 43 -5.97 3.37 5.83
N HIS A 44 -5.06 2.67 6.53
CA HIS A 44 -4.85 2.84 7.96
C HIS A 44 -4.30 4.24 8.31
N ILE A 45 -3.33 4.74 7.53
CA ILE A 45 -2.76 6.08 7.70
C ILE A 45 -3.84 7.15 7.47
N GLU A 46 -4.58 7.03 6.37
CA GLU A 46 -5.68 7.94 6.02
C GLU A 46 -6.77 7.95 7.10
N ALA A 47 -7.18 6.78 7.59
CA ALA A 47 -8.17 6.65 8.65
C ALA A 47 -7.68 7.28 9.97
N THR A 48 -6.39 7.15 10.28
CA THR A 48 -5.79 7.73 11.49
C THR A 48 -5.81 9.26 11.44
N ALA A 49 -5.53 9.87 10.27
CA ALA A 49 -5.65 11.32 10.09
C ALA A 49 -7.11 11.80 10.23
N LYS A 50 -8.07 11.08 9.63
CA LYS A 50 -9.51 11.39 9.73
C LYS A 50 -10.04 11.27 11.15
N ALA A 51 -9.61 10.25 11.89
CA ALA A 51 -9.97 10.07 13.29
C ALA A 51 -9.50 11.24 14.17
N ASN A 52 -8.44 11.96 13.75
CA ASN A 52 -7.96 13.17 14.41
C ASN A 52 -8.63 14.46 13.88
N GLY A 53 -9.70 14.36 13.10
CA GLY A 53 -10.50 15.51 12.65
C GLY A 53 -10.03 16.19 11.36
N TYR A 54 -9.09 15.61 10.63
CA TYR A 54 -8.60 16.14 9.35
C TYR A 54 -9.31 15.51 8.15
N ASP A 55 -9.34 16.20 7.00
CA ASP A 55 -9.96 15.66 5.78
C ASP A 55 -9.27 14.38 5.26
N GLY A 56 -7.98 14.21 5.57
CA GLY A 56 -7.15 13.09 5.18
C GLY A 56 -5.66 13.31 5.52
N GLU A 57 -4.82 12.33 5.19
CA GLU A 57 -3.40 12.35 5.53
C GLU A 57 -2.65 13.55 4.94
N ALA A 58 -3.00 13.97 3.72
CA ALA A 58 -2.32 15.05 3.01
C ALA A 58 -2.65 16.41 3.66
N SER A 59 -3.90 16.58 4.09
CA SER A 59 -4.35 17.77 4.82
C SER A 59 -3.58 17.90 6.14
N LEU A 60 -3.56 16.84 6.95
CA LEU A 60 -2.83 16.81 8.22
C LEU A 60 -1.33 17.07 8.02
N ALA A 61 -0.67 16.35 7.11
CA ALA A 61 0.77 16.51 6.86
C ALA A 61 1.14 17.91 6.35
N SER A 62 0.25 18.60 5.64
CA SER A 62 0.52 19.94 5.11
C SER A 62 0.77 21.00 6.21
N TYR A 63 0.27 20.76 7.42
CA TYR A 63 0.41 21.70 8.53
C TYR A 63 1.77 21.67 9.23
N VAL A 64 2.74 20.85 8.80
CA VAL A 64 4.05 20.71 9.47
C VAL A 64 4.80 22.04 9.66
N ALA A 65 4.55 23.03 8.80
CA ALA A 65 5.11 24.38 8.87
C ALA A 65 4.07 25.46 9.23
N SER A 66 2.92 25.08 9.79
CA SER A 66 1.86 26.01 10.17
C SER A 66 2.32 26.99 11.24
N ALA A 67 1.85 28.24 11.15
CA ALA A 67 2.02 29.23 12.22
C ALA A 67 1.13 28.93 13.44
N ASN A 68 0.08 28.12 13.28
CA ASN A 68 -0.66 27.57 14.41
C ASN A 68 0.13 26.41 15.02
N SER A 69 0.61 26.63 16.25
CA SER A 69 1.46 25.68 16.97
C SER A 69 0.80 24.33 17.24
N GLU A 70 -0.52 24.26 17.40
CA GLU A 70 -1.21 22.99 17.63
C GLU A 70 -1.20 22.15 16.34
N TRP A 71 -1.59 22.74 15.22
CA TRP A 71 -1.60 22.04 13.93
C TRP A 71 -0.20 21.61 13.50
N ALA A 72 0.81 22.45 13.72
CA ALA A 72 2.20 22.11 13.41
C ALA A 72 2.69 20.93 14.24
N GLN A 73 2.36 20.87 15.53
CA GLN A 73 2.73 19.74 16.37
C GLN A 73 2.00 18.45 15.94
N ASP A 74 0.71 18.52 15.55
CA ASP A 74 -0.05 17.33 15.11
C ASP A 74 0.53 16.77 13.82
N ALA A 75 0.80 17.64 12.87
CA ALA A 75 1.45 17.28 11.62
C ALA A 75 2.83 16.66 11.86
N ALA A 76 3.63 17.21 12.77
CA ALA A 76 4.95 16.68 13.09
C ALA A 76 4.88 15.26 13.68
N VAL A 77 4.01 15.03 14.66
CA VAL A 77 3.77 13.69 15.26
C VAL A 77 3.27 12.71 14.19
N PHE A 78 2.30 13.14 13.37
CA PHE A 78 1.73 12.30 12.33
C PHE A 78 2.76 11.90 11.28
N VAL A 79 3.55 12.84 10.77
CA VAL A 79 4.57 12.57 9.76
C VAL A 79 5.62 11.60 10.31
N GLN A 80 6.09 11.82 11.54
CA GLN A 80 7.04 10.92 12.18
C GLN A 80 6.47 9.50 12.33
N TRP A 81 5.22 9.38 12.79
CA TRP A 81 4.55 8.09 12.92
C TRP A 81 4.35 7.41 11.56
N ARG A 82 3.87 8.16 10.55
CA ARG A 82 3.65 7.65 9.19
C ARG A 82 4.93 7.10 8.57
N ASP A 83 6.05 7.80 8.76
CA ASP A 83 7.36 7.36 8.25
C ASP A 83 7.81 6.06 8.94
N ALA A 84 7.57 5.92 10.25
CA ALA A 84 7.82 4.67 10.97
C ALA A 84 6.91 3.52 10.50
N VAL A 85 5.63 3.81 10.24
CA VAL A 85 4.67 2.82 9.70
C VAL A 85 5.12 2.32 8.34
N TRP A 86 5.47 3.21 7.40
CA TRP A 86 5.94 2.79 6.08
C TRP A 86 7.25 2.01 6.16
N THR A 87 8.18 2.42 7.03
CA THR A 87 9.44 1.70 7.24
C THR A 87 9.18 0.26 7.70
N ALA A 88 8.28 0.06 8.66
CA ALA A 88 7.91 -1.28 9.12
C ALA A 88 7.13 -2.07 8.06
N ALA A 89 6.20 -1.42 7.37
CA ALA A 89 5.34 -2.07 6.39
C ALA A 89 6.13 -2.60 5.18
N GLN A 90 7.13 -1.86 4.72
CA GLN A 90 7.98 -2.27 3.59
C GLN A 90 8.68 -3.61 3.83
N VAL A 91 9.06 -3.92 5.08
CA VAL A 91 9.65 -5.23 5.42
C VAL A 91 8.69 -6.37 5.11
N GLY A 92 7.42 -6.26 5.53
CA GLY A 92 6.41 -7.29 5.25
C GLY A 92 6.04 -7.36 3.76
N ILE A 93 5.93 -6.20 3.10
CA ILE A 93 5.67 -6.12 1.66
C ILE A 93 6.79 -6.81 0.87
N ASP A 94 8.04 -6.61 1.24
CA ASP A 94 9.20 -7.22 0.56
C ASP A 94 9.29 -8.74 0.83
N GLN A 95 8.93 -9.19 2.02
CA GLN A 95 8.80 -10.63 2.32
C GLN A 95 7.75 -11.31 1.44
N VAL A 96 6.63 -10.62 1.17
CA VAL A 96 5.59 -11.13 0.27
C VAL A 96 6.06 -11.12 -1.18
N LYS A 97 6.68 -10.02 -1.63
CA LYS A 97 7.23 -9.88 -3.00
C LYS A 97 8.31 -10.92 -3.30
N SER A 98 9.10 -11.30 -2.29
CA SER A 98 10.14 -12.34 -2.41
C SER A 98 9.62 -13.77 -2.23
N GLY A 99 8.33 -13.96 -1.92
CA GLY A 99 7.74 -15.27 -1.66
C GLY A 99 8.16 -15.91 -0.34
N GLN A 100 8.77 -15.12 0.57
CA GLN A 100 9.19 -15.58 1.90
C GLN A 100 8.03 -15.64 2.91
N ALA A 101 6.94 -14.92 2.64
CA ALA A 101 5.74 -14.93 3.46
C ALA A 101 4.47 -14.88 2.60
N GLU A 102 3.44 -15.62 3.01
CA GLU A 102 2.07 -15.44 2.55
C GLU A 102 1.30 -14.63 3.59
N ILE A 103 0.48 -13.68 3.15
CA ILE A 103 -0.34 -12.90 4.07
C ILE A 103 -1.62 -13.69 4.33
N ALA A 104 -1.67 -14.35 5.48
CA ALA A 104 -2.89 -15.00 5.94
C ALA A 104 -3.93 -13.99 6.45
N ASP A 105 -3.47 -12.88 7.07
CA ASP A 105 -4.32 -11.92 7.76
C ASP A 105 -3.77 -10.49 7.63
N ILE A 106 -4.51 -9.62 6.93
CA ILE A 106 -4.15 -8.21 6.74
C ILE A 106 -4.40 -7.41 8.02
N ASP A 107 -5.44 -7.73 8.79
CA ASP A 107 -5.79 -6.99 10.00
C ASP A 107 -4.74 -7.22 11.08
N ALA A 108 -4.25 -8.46 11.21
CA ALA A 108 -3.12 -8.76 12.09
C ALA A 108 -1.84 -8.00 11.69
N PHE A 109 -1.58 -7.89 10.38
CA PHE A 109 -0.44 -7.11 9.88
C PHE A 109 -0.58 -5.64 10.25
N ILE A 110 -1.72 -5.00 9.97
CA ILE A 110 -1.98 -3.61 10.37
C ILE A 110 -1.92 -3.43 11.90
N ALA A 111 -2.41 -4.41 12.65
CA ALA A 111 -2.35 -4.39 14.11
C ALA A 111 -0.91 -4.40 14.64
N SER A 112 0.03 -5.03 13.92
CA SER A 112 1.46 -5.10 14.27
C SER A 112 2.24 -3.80 13.99
N LEU A 113 1.71 -2.91 13.16
CA LEU A 113 2.37 -1.66 12.79
C LEU A 113 2.47 -0.71 13.99
N PRO A 114 3.47 0.20 14.00
CA PRO A 114 3.63 1.21 15.04
C PRO A 114 2.31 1.93 15.34
N LYS A 115 2.00 2.12 16.63
CA LYS A 115 0.84 2.90 17.04
C LYS A 115 1.21 4.37 17.16
N ILE A 116 0.30 5.24 16.73
CA ILE A 116 0.47 6.67 16.94
C ILE A 116 0.27 6.99 18.41
N VAL A 117 1.16 7.81 18.95
CA VAL A 117 0.99 8.41 20.28
C VAL A 117 0.77 9.89 20.04
N TRP A 118 -0.50 10.29 20.07
CA TRP A 118 -0.85 11.70 20.11
C TRP A 118 -0.37 12.31 21.43
N ARG A 119 -0.28 13.64 21.46
CA ARG A 119 0.18 14.37 22.65
C ARG A 119 -0.65 13.97 23.88
N PRO A 120 -0.06 13.93 25.09
CA PRO A 120 -0.83 13.69 26.32
C PRO A 120 -1.91 14.76 26.55
#